data_AF-A0AAP0HVJ7-F1
#
_entry.id   AF-A0AAP0HVJ7-F1
#
_cell.length_a   1.000
_cell.length_b   1.000
_cell.length_c   1.000
_cell.angle_alpha   90.00
_cell.angle_beta   90.00
_cell.angle_gamma   90.00
#
_symmetry.space_group_name_H-M   'P 1'
#
loop_
_entity.id
_entity.type
_entity.pdbx_description
1 polymer ?
#
loop_
_entity_poly.entity_id
_entity_poly.type
_entity_poly.pdbx_seq_one_letter_code
_entity_poly.pdbx_strand_id
1 'polypeptide(L)'
;MAAKILANLIVMGSGILARAFVQAYRQALTNASKSGVAQETIQNTVRRASMAMTEAEARQILGVSEGSPWEEVLQKYDTLFQRNAQSGSFYLQSKVHRAKECLEAVYGGKQQGPPS
;
A
#
# COMPACT_ATOMS: atom_id res chain seq x y z
N MET A 1 -21.64 -38.39 -49.71
CA MET A 1 -21.58 -36.92 -49.89
C MET A 1 -21.66 -36.18 -48.54
N ALA A 2 -22.69 -36.43 -47.72
CA ALA A 2 -22.87 -35.77 -46.41
C ALA A 2 -21.69 -35.89 -45.42
N ALA A 3 -21.09 -37.09 -45.28
CA ALA A 3 -19.96 -37.31 -44.37
C ALA A 3 -18.68 -36.51 -44.75
N LYS A 4 -18.45 -36.27 -46.06
CA LYS A 4 -17.32 -35.47 -46.54
C LYS A 4 -17.52 -33.97 -46.25
N ILE A 5 -18.76 -33.50 -46.30
CA ILE A 5 -19.12 -32.10 -45.99
C ILE A 5 -18.98 -31.83 -44.48
N LEU A 6 -19.46 -32.76 -43.64
CA LEU A 6 -19.31 -32.69 -42.19
C LEU A 6 -17.84 -32.70 -41.75
N ALA A 7 -17.02 -33.59 -42.33
CA ALA A 7 -15.59 -33.64 -42.04
C ALA A 7 -14.88 -32.32 -42.40
N ASN A 8 -15.18 -31.73 -43.56
CA ASN A 8 -14.58 -30.46 -43.97
C ASN A 8 -15.01 -29.29 -43.08
N LEU A 9 -16.25 -29.26 -42.61
CA LEU A 9 -16.73 -28.23 -41.67
C LEU A 9 -16.05 -28.34 -40.30
N ILE A 10 -15.85 -29.55 -39.78
CA ILE A 10 -15.16 -29.77 -38.50
C ILE A 10 -13.68 -29.39 -38.61
N VAL A 11 -13.02 -29.79 -39.70
CA VAL A 11 -11.59 -29.47 -39.93
C VAL A 11 -11.39 -27.97 -40.13
N MET A 12 -12.27 -27.30 -40.88
CA MET A 12 -12.19 -25.84 -41.06
C MET A 12 -12.54 -25.06 -39.79
N GLY A 13 -13.54 -25.50 -39.02
CA GLY A 13 -13.99 -24.83 -37.80
C GLY A 13 -13.01 -24.97 -36.62
N SER A 14 -12.37 -26.14 -36.48
CA SER A 14 -11.43 -26.43 -35.38
C SER A 14 -10.14 -25.60 -35.47
N GLY A 15 -9.65 -25.32 -36.67
CA GLY A 15 -8.41 -24.54 -36.86
C GLY A 15 -8.51 -23.08 -36.40
N ILE A 16 -9.68 -22.46 -36.49
CA ILE A 16 -9.89 -21.06 -36.09
C ILE A 16 -9.91 -20.93 -34.57
N LEU A 17 -10.61 -21.83 -33.89
CA LEU A 17 -10.67 -21.85 -32.42
C LEU A 17 -9.28 -22.12 -31.81
N ALA A 18 -8.56 -23.11 -32.34
CA ALA A 18 -7.21 -23.43 -31.84
C ALA A 18 -6.24 -22.24 -31.94
N ARG A 19 -6.26 -21.51 -33.07
CA ARG A 19 -5.42 -20.31 -33.24
C ARG A 19 -5.83 -19.19 -32.30
N ALA A 20 -7.12 -18.97 -32.09
CA ALA A 20 -7.62 -17.96 -31.15
C ALA A 20 -7.19 -18.26 -29.71
N PHE A 21 -7.27 -19.52 -29.27
CA PHE A 21 -6.78 -19.92 -27.95
C PHE A 21 -5.28 -19.72 -27.78
N VAL A 22 -4.47 -20.08 -28.78
CA VAL A 22 -3.00 -19.87 -28.74
C VAL A 22 -2.66 -18.39 -28.71
N GLN A 23 -3.35 -17.57 -29.52
CA GLN A 23 -3.14 -16.12 -29.53
C GLN A 23 -3.54 -15.49 -28.19
N ALA A 24 -4.71 -15.86 -27.66
CA ALA A 24 -5.17 -15.39 -26.35
C ALA A 24 -4.22 -15.82 -25.23
N TYR A 25 -3.69 -17.04 -25.27
CA TYR A 25 -2.71 -17.53 -24.29
C TYR A 25 -1.39 -16.77 -24.36
N ARG A 26 -0.86 -16.54 -25.57
CA ARG A 26 0.35 -15.70 -25.76
C ARG A 26 0.12 -14.26 -25.31
N GLN A 27 -1.07 -13.73 -25.56
CA GLN A 27 -1.45 -12.38 -25.15
C GLN A 27 -1.65 -12.28 -23.64
N ALA A 28 -2.19 -13.31 -22.99
CA ALA A 28 -2.28 -13.40 -21.53
C ALA A 28 -0.89 -13.45 -20.88
N LEU A 29 0.04 -14.24 -21.42
CA LEU A 29 1.43 -14.29 -20.93
C LEU A 29 2.15 -12.95 -21.14
N THR A 30 1.94 -12.31 -22.29
CA THR A 30 2.54 -10.99 -22.58
C THR A 30 1.92 -9.89 -21.71
N ASN A 31 0.63 -9.98 -21.41
CA ASN A 31 -0.05 -9.05 -20.52
C ASN A 31 0.36 -9.29 -19.07
N ALA A 32 0.59 -10.53 -18.64
CA ALA A 32 1.10 -10.85 -17.31
C ALA A 32 2.55 -10.38 -17.10
N SER A 33 3.38 -10.37 -18.14
CA SER A 33 4.73 -9.79 -18.06
C SER A 33 4.72 -8.26 -18.16
N LYS A 34 3.70 -7.66 -18.79
CA LYS A 34 3.51 -6.21 -18.90
C LYS A 34 2.59 -5.60 -17.85
N SER A 35 1.92 -6.38 -17.01
CA SER A 35 0.82 -5.94 -16.13
C SER A 35 1.28 -5.03 -14.98
N GLY A 36 2.54 -4.60 -14.95
CA GLY A 36 2.93 -3.45 -14.14
C GLY A 36 2.73 -3.65 -12.65
N VAL A 37 2.45 -4.87 -12.16
CA VAL A 37 2.16 -5.12 -10.74
C VAL A 37 3.33 -4.67 -9.88
N ALA A 38 4.56 -4.84 -10.36
CA ALA A 38 5.76 -4.28 -9.72
C ALA A 38 5.77 -2.73 -9.76
N GLN A 39 5.47 -2.12 -10.90
CA GLN A 39 5.45 -0.67 -11.09
C GLN A 39 4.34 0.02 -10.28
N GLU A 40 3.11 -0.50 -10.33
CA GLU A 40 1.96 -0.04 -9.51
C GLU A 40 2.21 -0.27 -8.04
N THR A 41 2.81 -1.40 -7.63
CA THR A 41 3.15 -1.62 -6.22
C THR A 41 4.21 -0.62 -5.76
N ILE A 42 5.24 -0.37 -6.56
CA ILE A 42 6.26 0.64 -6.25
C ILE A 42 5.63 2.05 -6.22
N GLN A 43 4.83 2.43 -7.21
CA GLN A 43 4.16 3.73 -7.25
C GLN A 43 3.19 3.92 -6.09
N ASN A 44 2.41 2.90 -5.74
CA ASN A 44 1.52 2.94 -4.58
C ASN A 44 2.29 3.00 -3.26
N THR A 45 3.44 2.33 -3.17
CA THR A 45 4.32 2.38 -1.99
C THR A 45 4.97 3.76 -1.85
N VAL A 46 5.49 4.33 -2.94
CA VAL A 46 6.04 5.70 -2.98
C VAL A 46 4.95 6.73 -2.67
N ARG A 47 3.75 6.57 -3.22
CA ARG A 47 2.61 7.43 -2.93
C ARG A 47 2.19 7.33 -1.46
N ARG A 48 2.15 6.12 -0.89
CA ARG A 48 1.89 5.94 0.55
C ARG A 48 2.99 6.55 1.43
N ALA A 49 4.25 6.43 1.03
CA ALA A 49 5.37 7.09 1.71
C ALA A 49 5.25 8.62 1.65
N SER A 50 4.80 9.17 0.52
CA SER A 50 4.55 10.62 0.39
C SER A 50 3.35 11.13 1.21
N MET A 51 2.42 10.24 1.56
CA MET A 51 1.30 10.53 2.47
C MET A 51 1.62 10.19 3.93
N ALA A 52 2.83 9.70 4.22
CA ALA A 52 3.24 9.39 5.58
C ALA A 52 3.49 10.69 6.35
N MET A 53 3.07 10.69 7.62
CA MET A 53 3.30 11.81 8.53
C MET A 53 4.79 12.00 8.77
N THR A 54 5.26 13.25 8.71
CA THR A 54 6.66 13.60 9.01
C THR A 54 6.87 13.72 10.51
N GLU A 55 8.12 13.55 11.00
CA GLU A 55 8.45 13.77 12.40
C GLU A 55 8.08 15.20 12.86
N ALA A 56 8.35 16.20 12.02
CA ALA A 56 8.02 17.58 12.32
C ALA A 56 6.50 17.79 12.48
N GLU A 57 5.68 17.21 11.60
CA GLU A 57 4.21 17.24 11.72
C GLU A 57 3.76 16.51 13.00
N ALA A 58 4.33 15.34 13.30
CA ALA A 58 3.98 14.58 14.49
C ALA A 58 4.27 15.35 15.79
N ARG A 59 5.44 16.02 15.86
CA ARG A 59 5.81 16.89 16.99
C ARG A 59 4.85 18.08 17.13
N GLN A 60 4.45 18.69 16.03
CA GLN A 60 3.47 19.78 16.04
C GLN A 60 2.09 19.30 16.51
N ILE A 61 1.62 18.14 16.05
CA ILE A 61 0.32 17.57 16.47
C ILE A 61 0.30 17.30 17.98
N LEU A 62 1.39 16.78 18.54
CA LEU A 62 1.48 16.47 19.97
C LEU A 62 1.93 17.67 20.83
N GLY A 63 2.36 18.77 20.20
CA GLY A 63 2.83 19.98 20.88
C GLY A 63 4.09 19.74 21.72
N VAL A 64 5.04 18.96 21.17
CA VAL A 64 6.33 18.62 21.82
C VAL A 64 7.50 19.19 21.01
N SER A 65 8.59 19.52 21.69
CA SER A 65 9.80 20.01 21.01
C SER A 65 10.67 18.86 20.50
N GLU A 66 11.65 19.19 19.67
CA GLU A 66 12.73 18.27 19.35
C GLU A 66 13.51 17.95 20.64
N GLY A 67 13.78 16.66 20.89
CA GLY A 67 14.49 16.22 22.10
C GLY A 67 13.63 16.03 23.35
N SER A 68 12.31 16.26 23.32
CA SER A 68 11.43 15.91 24.45
C SER A 68 11.62 14.44 24.85
N PRO A 69 11.68 14.12 26.15
CA PRO A 69 11.76 12.73 26.60
C PRO A 69 10.50 11.96 26.17
N TRP A 70 10.66 10.65 25.96
CA TRP A 70 9.55 9.79 25.52
C TRP A 70 8.34 9.84 26.48
N GLU A 71 8.60 9.95 27.78
CA GLU A 71 7.59 10.11 28.83
C GLU A 71 6.67 11.33 28.57
N GLU A 72 7.26 12.47 28.19
CA GLU A 72 6.51 13.70 27.89
C GLU A 72 5.62 13.51 26.66
N VAL A 73 6.13 12.83 25.63
CA VAL A 73 5.37 12.52 24.41
C VAL A 73 4.15 11.66 24.75
N LEU A 74 4.31 10.63 25.59
CA LEU A 74 3.21 9.77 26.04
C LEU A 74 2.17 10.57 26.84
N GLN A 75 2.61 11.41 27.78
CA GLN A 75 1.70 12.24 28.57
C GLN A 75 0.85 13.18 27.70
N LYS A 76 1.48 13.83 26.70
CA LYS A 76 0.78 14.69 25.74
C LYS A 76 -0.19 13.88 24.88
N TYR A 77 0.24 12.73 24.39
CA TYR A 77 -0.60 11.82 23.62
C TYR A 77 -1.84 11.40 24.42
N ASP A 78 -1.70 10.91 25.65
CA ASP A 78 -2.82 10.42 26.45
C ASP A 78 -3.85 11.53 26.72
N THR A 79 -3.35 12.73 27.06
CA THR A 79 -4.20 13.91 27.29
C THR A 79 -5.00 14.27 26.03
N LEU A 80 -4.35 14.34 24.88
CA LEU A 80 -4.99 14.66 23.61
C LEU A 80 -5.95 13.55 23.16
N PHE A 81 -5.57 12.30 23.32
CA PHE A 81 -6.36 11.15 22.90
C PHE A 81 -7.65 11.03 23.71
N GLN A 82 -7.58 11.17 25.04
CA GLN A 82 -8.75 11.15 25.92
C GLN A 82 -9.70 12.32 25.62
N ARG A 83 -9.16 13.54 25.46
CA ARG A 83 -9.97 14.72 25.12
C ARG A 83 -10.69 14.56 23.78
N ASN A 84 -10.00 14.04 22.76
CA ASN A 84 -10.59 13.80 21.45
C ASN A 84 -11.59 12.64 21.45
N ALA A 85 -11.44 11.63 22.31
CA ALA A 85 -12.43 10.57 22.47
C ALA A 85 -13.77 11.10 23.02
N GLN A 86 -13.73 12.15 23.85
CA GLN A 86 -14.94 12.74 24.44
C GLN A 86 -15.60 13.80 23.56
N SER A 87 -14.81 14.62 22.87
CA SER A 87 -15.30 15.85 22.21
C SER A 87 -14.73 16.09 20.81
N GLY A 88 -13.82 15.24 20.36
CA GLY A 88 -13.17 15.36 19.06
C GLY A 88 -13.88 14.54 17.97
N SER A 89 -13.24 14.49 16.81
CA SER A 89 -13.66 13.61 15.71
C SER A 89 -12.72 12.41 15.61
N PHE A 90 -13.23 11.31 15.03
CA PHE A 90 -12.41 10.14 14.71
C PHE A 90 -11.18 10.50 13.87
N TYR A 91 -11.29 11.49 12.99
CA TYR A 91 -10.17 11.97 12.19
C TYR A 91 -9.08 12.61 13.05
N LEU A 92 -9.45 13.51 13.97
CA LEU A 92 -8.48 14.15 14.88
C LEU A 92 -7.83 13.13 15.81
N GLN A 93 -8.61 12.21 16.37
CA GLN A 93 -8.07 11.11 17.17
C GLN A 93 -7.09 10.24 16.36
N SER A 94 -7.44 9.92 15.10
CA SER A 94 -6.56 9.19 14.20
C SER A 94 -5.26 9.95 13.92
N LYS A 95 -5.30 11.27 13.77
CA LYS A 95 -4.10 12.10 13.58
C LYS A 95 -3.19 12.10 14.81
N VAL A 96 -3.77 12.21 16.01
CA VAL A 96 -3.03 12.10 17.28
C VAL A 96 -2.38 10.72 17.42
N HIS A 97 -3.10 9.66 17.07
CA HIS A 97 -2.55 8.30 17.09
C HIS A 97 -1.40 8.11 16.09
N ARG A 98 -1.57 8.59 14.86
CA ARG A 98 -0.52 8.49 13.81
C ARG A 98 0.73 9.30 14.18
N ALA A 99 0.56 10.43 14.87
CA ALA A 99 1.69 11.21 15.38
C ALA A 99 2.51 10.42 16.41
N LYS A 100 1.84 9.70 17.32
CA LYS A 100 2.51 8.82 18.28
C LYS A 100 3.32 7.72 17.57
N GLU A 101 2.70 6.98 16.65
CA GLU A 101 3.37 5.92 15.88
C GLU A 101 4.58 6.45 15.08
N CYS A 102 4.45 7.64 14.49
CA CYS A 102 5.54 8.30 13.77
C CYS A 102 6.74 8.56 14.70
N LEU A 103 6.50 9.10 15.90
CA LEU A 103 7.58 9.31 16.86
C LEU A 103 8.13 8.00 17.44
N GLU A 104 7.30 6.98 17.69
CA GLU A 104 7.78 5.66 18.15
C GLU A 104 8.84 5.08 17.21
N ALA A 105 8.64 5.18 15.90
CA ALA A 105 9.63 4.72 14.91
C ALA A 105 10.97 5.46 15.03
N VAL A 106 10.94 6.76 15.32
CA VAL A 106 12.16 7.58 15.49
C VAL A 106 12.89 7.23 16.79
N TYR A 107 12.17 7.12 17.92
CA TYR A 107 12.78 6.79 19.21
C TYR A 107 13.26 5.33 19.25
N GLY A 108 12.54 4.40 18.61
CA GLY A 108 12.97 3.01 18.45
C GLY A 108 14.20 2.88 17.55
N GLY A 109 14.29 3.68 16.47
CA GLY A 109 15.48 3.75 15.62
C GLY A 109 16.71 4.31 16.33
N LYS A 110 16.54 5.30 17.23
CA LYS A 110 17.65 5.86 18.03
C LYS A 110 18.24 4.87 19.04
N GLN A 111 17.50 3.83 19.45
CA GLN A 111 18.01 2.78 20.34
C GLN A 111 18.84 1.73 19.60
N GLN A 112 18.69 1.61 18.28
CA GLN A 112 19.48 0.74 17.41
C GLN A 112 20.63 1.53 16.77
N GLY A 113 21.63 1.88 17.58
CA GLY A 113 22.91 2.39 17.06
C GLY A 113 23.66 1.31 16.24
N PRO A 114 24.60 1.70 15.35
CA PRO A 114 25.27 0.75 14.46
C PRO A 114 26.01 -0.33 15.29
N PRO A 115 26.00 -1.60 14.85
CA PRO A 115 26.82 -2.62 15.49
C PRO A 115 28.29 -2.18 15.40
N SER A 116 28.93 -2.06 16.57
CA SER A 116 30.37 -1.82 16.70
C SER A 116 31.18 -3.03 16.22
#